data_AF-A0AAW4Q7D3-F1
#
_entry.id   AF-A0AAW4Q7D3-F1
#
_cell.length_a   1.000
_cell.length_b   1.000
_cell.length_c   1.000
_cell.angle_alpha   90.00
_cell.angle_beta   90.00
_cell.angle_gamma   90.00
#
_symmetry.space_group_name_H-M   'P 1'
#
loop_
_entity.id
_entity.type
_entity.pdbx_description
1 polymer ?
#
loop_
_entity_poly.entity_id
_entity_poly.type
_entity_poly.pdbx_seq_one_letter_code
_entity_poly.pdbx_strand_id
1 'polypeptide(L)'
;MISTIKASLLSLTTLALCPAAHAAITTSVDGGTSYIHLGTLSAKECNAVLESPVSASQQFAFDGRIQAPDTSLCHDGIKVALVRREAVVRTTKDGVTTWPLGKKNCTKVAASVLEKHSSVQINGTLVMRAELAEAACSKSSNAVTVPL
;
A
#
# COMPACT_ATOMS: atom_id res chain seq x y z
N MET A 1 -15.83 21.30 6.72
CA MET A 1 -14.96 20.22 6.17
C MET A 1 -13.50 20.40 6.65
N ILE A 2 -13.29 20.63 7.96
CA ILE A 2 -11.97 20.96 8.58
C ILE A 2 -11.65 20.02 9.77
N SER A 3 -12.60 19.15 10.16
CA SER A 3 -12.55 18.39 11.42
C SER A 3 -11.77 17.06 11.33
N THR A 4 -11.80 16.38 10.19
CA THR A 4 -11.20 15.03 10.00
C THR A 4 -9.67 15.03 9.93
N ILE A 5 -9.06 16.16 9.53
CA ILE A 5 -7.60 16.30 9.38
C ILE A 5 -6.93 16.39 10.76
N LYS A 6 -7.56 17.09 11.72
CA LYS A 6 -7.05 17.22 13.09
C LYS A 6 -7.12 15.90 13.86
N ALA A 7 -8.19 15.13 13.66
CA ALA A 7 -8.33 13.80 14.26
C ALA A 7 -7.27 12.82 13.74
N SER A 8 -6.93 12.91 12.45
CA SER A 8 -5.89 12.06 11.85
C SER A 8 -4.48 12.42 12.34
N LEU A 9 -4.20 13.71 12.57
CA LEU A 9 -2.92 14.16 13.16
C LEU A 9 -2.78 13.74 14.63
N LEU A 10 -3.86 13.79 15.43
CA LEU A 10 -3.81 13.36 16.83
C LEU A 10 -3.54 11.85 16.97
N SER A 11 -4.08 11.02 16.07
CA SER A 11 -3.80 9.59 16.04
C SER A 11 -2.35 9.27 15.64
N LEU A 12 -1.72 10.13 14.84
CA LEU A 12 -0.30 9.99 14.45
C LEU A 12 0.65 10.33 15.61
N THR A 13 0.26 11.24 16.51
CA THR A 13 1.08 11.60 17.68
C THR A 13 1.09 10.53 18.78
N THR A 14 0.03 9.72 18.92
CA THR A 14 0.01 8.62 19.88
C THR A 14 0.83 7.41 19.42
N LEU A 15 0.97 7.20 18.10
CA LEU A 15 1.89 6.20 17.52
C LEU A 15 3.37 6.61 17.62
N ALA A 16 3.68 7.88 17.87
CA ALA A 16 5.06 8.37 18.02
C ALA A 16 5.70 8.11 19.40
N LEU A 17 4.92 7.62 20.39
CA LEU A 17 5.39 7.42 21.77
C LEU A 17 5.91 6.00 22.07
N CYS A 18 5.81 5.07 21.12
CA CYS A 18 6.57 3.82 21.13
C CYS A 18 7.56 3.88 19.96
N PRO A 19 8.87 4.09 20.19
CA PRO A 19 9.83 4.06 19.11
C PRO A 19 10.01 2.61 18.68
N ALA A 20 9.12 2.11 17.81
CA ALA A 20 9.48 1.02 16.94
C ALA A 20 10.52 1.59 15.97
N ALA A 21 11.80 1.31 16.21
CA ALA A 21 12.97 1.85 15.51
C ALA A 21 13.00 1.61 13.98
N HIS A 22 11.91 1.11 13.39
CA HIS A 22 11.79 0.73 11.98
C HIS A 22 10.48 1.20 11.32
N ALA A 23 9.63 1.97 12.02
CA ALA A 23 8.41 2.54 11.45
C ALA A 23 8.74 3.78 10.60
N ALA A 24 9.10 3.57 9.33
CA ALA A 24 9.26 4.66 8.38
C ALA A 24 7.88 5.13 7.89
N ILE A 25 7.35 6.20 8.52
CA ILE A 25 6.17 6.91 8.02
C ILE A 25 6.57 7.66 6.75
N THR A 26 6.47 7.01 5.59
CA THR A 26 6.60 7.70 4.30
C THR A 26 5.24 8.28 3.92
N THR A 27 5.08 9.59 4.10
CA THR A 27 3.95 10.33 3.55
C THR A 27 4.19 10.59 2.06
N SER A 28 3.18 10.37 1.22
CA SER A 28 3.27 10.72 -0.21
C SER A 28 3.38 12.24 -0.36
N VAL A 29 4.28 12.69 -1.24
CA VAL A 29 4.63 14.11 -1.43
C VAL A 29 3.52 14.89 -2.17
N ASP A 30 2.65 14.19 -2.91
CA ASP A 30 1.67 14.81 -3.82
C ASP A 30 0.29 15.09 -3.22
N GLY A 31 0.20 15.37 -1.91
CA GLY A 31 -1.00 16.00 -1.30
C GLY A 31 -2.28 15.16 -1.19
N GLY A 32 -2.27 13.89 -1.62
CA GLY A 32 -3.39 12.96 -1.44
C GLY A 32 -2.94 11.73 -0.65
N THR A 33 -3.16 11.69 0.67
CA THR A 33 -2.75 10.54 1.48
C THR A 33 -3.54 9.30 1.07
N SER A 34 -2.86 8.34 0.45
CA SER A 34 -3.47 7.16 -0.13
C SER A 34 -3.08 5.90 0.60
N TYR A 35 -1.90 5.91 1.23
CA TYR A 35 -1.55 4.97 2.27
C TYR A 35 -0.37 5.47 3.13
N ILE A 36 -0.22 4.93 4.33
CA ILE A 36 0.92 5.15 5.24
C ILE A 36 1.63 3.81 5.40
N HIS A 37 2.90 3.72 4.98
CA HIS A 37 3.71 2.56 5.27
C HIS A 37 4.06 2.58 6.76
N LEU A 38 3.67 1.54 7.50
CA LEU A 38 3.93 1.42 8.94
C LEU A 38 5.26 0.73 9.23
N GLY A 39 5.89 0.12 8.21
CA GLY A 39 7.17 -0.55 8.35
C GLY A 39 7.06 -2.06 8.17
N THR A 40 8.18 -2.71 8.45
CA THR A 40 8.24 -4.16 8.64
C THR A 40 8.11 -4.41 10.14
N LEU A 41 7.09 -5.17 10.54
CA LEU A 41 6.72 -5.37 11.94
C LEU A 41 6.98 -6.83 12.37
N SER A 42 7.19 -7.03 13.67
CA SER A 42 7.05 -8.34 14.30
C SER A 42 5.58 -8.78 14.34
N ALA A 43 5.34 -10.08 14.56
CA ALA A 43 3.99 -10.62 14.74
C ALA A 43 3.25 -9.91 15.89
N LYS A 44 3.97 -9.61 16.99
CA LYS A 44 3.43 -8.93 18.17
C LYS A 44 3.00 -7.49 17.86
N GLU A 45 3.83 -6.73 17.14
CA GLU A 45 3.52 -5.35 16.76
C GLU A 45 2.34 -5.30 15.77
N CYS A 46 2.28 -6.23 14.82
CA CYS A 46 1.16 -6.35 13.89
C CYS A 46 -0.16 -6.64 14.61
N ASN A 47 -0.17 -7.57 15.57
CA ASN A 47 -1.37 -7.86 16.39
C ASN A 47 -1.80 -6.65 17.22
N ALA A 48 -0.85 -5.92 17.81
CA ALA A 48 -1.16 -4.69 18.56
C ALA A 48 -1.80 -3.61 17.67
N VAL A 49 -1.40 -3.52 16.39
CA VAL A 49 -2.07 -2.64 15.42
C VAL A 49 -3.50 -3.11 15.17
N LEU A 50 -3.74 -4.40 14.97
CA LEU A 50 -5.09 -4.94 14.74
C LEU A 50 -6.03 -4.80 15.93
N GLU A 51 -5.51 -4.97 17.15
CA GLU A 51 -6.27 -4.86 18.40
C GLU A 51 -6.58 -3.39 18.78
N SER A 52 -5.93 -2.43 18.14
CA SER A 52 -6.17 -1.01 18.39
C SER A 52 -7.57 -0.57 17.93
N PRO A 53 -8.37 0.11 18.78
CA PRO A 53 -9.67 0.64 18.40
C PRO A 53 -9.63 1.61 17.21
N VAL A 54 -8.49 2.27 16.99
CA VAL A 54 -8.26 3.18 15.87
C VAL A 54 -8.25 2.43 14.54
N SER A 55 -7.80 1.18 14.54
CA SER A 55 -7.64 0.34 13.36
C SER A 55 -8.96 -0.23 12.83
N ALA A 56 -10.02 -0.27 13.65
CA ALA A 56 -11.33 -0.78 13.25
C ALA A 56 -11.98 0.00 12.09
N SER A 57 -11.64 1.28 11.95
CA SER A 57 -12.14 2.17 10.88
C SER A 57 -11.20 2.27 9.67
N GLN A 58 -10.05 1.61 9.74
CA GLN A 58 -8.96 1.76 8.79
C GLN A 58 -8.80 0.48 7.96
N GLN A 59 -8.34 0.61 6.71
CA GLN A 59 -7.98 -0.54 5.88
C GLN A 59 -6.48 -0.73 5.91
N PHE A 60 -6.03 -1.97 6.04
CA PHE A 60 -4.61 -2.31 6.04
C PHE A 60 -4.30 -3.26 4.89
N ALA A 61 -3.12 -3.07 4.30
CA ALA A 61 -2.50 -4.03 3.42
C ALA A 61 -1.33 -4.70 4.16
N PHE A 62 -1.40 -6.02 4.25
CA PHE A 62 -0.39 -6.89 4.85
C PHE A 62 0.36 -7.61 3.72
N ASP A 63 1.67 -7.36 3.57
CA ASP A 63 2.48 -7.81 2.44
C ASP A 63 1.89 -7.45 1.07
N GLY A 64 1.24 -6.27 1.03
CA GLY A 64 0.54 -5.78 -0.16
C GLY A 64 -0.80 -6.45 -0.43
N ARG A 65 -1.37 -7.18 0.53
CA ARG A 65 -2.73 -7.75 0.44
C ARG A 65 -3.67 -7.01 1.37
N ILE A 66 -4.70 -6.39 0.81
CA ILE A 66 -5.81 -5.86 1.61
C ILE A 66 -6.67 -7.05 2.02
N GLN A 67 -6.72 -7.34 3.32
CA GLN A 67 -7.46 -8.45 3.90
C GLN A 67 -8.29 -7.95 5.09
N ALA A 68 -9.35 -8.69 5.40
CA ALA A 68 -10.14 -8.40 6.59
C ALA A 68 -9.34 -8.74 7.87
N PRO A 69 -9.51 -7.98 8.97
CA PRO A 69 -8.71 -8.09 10.20
C PRO A 69 -8.72 -9.48 10.88
N ASP A 70 -9.66 -10.35 10.53
CA ASP A 70 -9.98 -11.63 11.16
C ASP A 70 -9.24 -12.84 10.57
N THR A 71 -8.33 -12.59 9.62
CA THR A 71 -7.48 -13.64 9.05
C THR A 71 -6.13 -13.70 9.80
N SER A 72 -5.53 -14.88 9.91
CA SER A 72 -4.22 -15.11 10.52
C SER A 72 -3.12 -14.45 9.68
N LEU A 73 -3.00 -13.12 9.81
CA LEU A 73 -2.20 -12.27 8.92
C LEU A 73 -0.81 -12.02 9.46
N CYS A 74 -0.69 -11.83 10.78
CA CYS A 74 0.53 -11.36 11.41
C CYS A 74 1.59 -12.46 11.57
N HIS A 75 2.78 -12.19 11.06
CA HIS A 75 4.00 -12.98 11.26
C HIS A 75 5.20 -12.04 11.39
N ASP A 76 6.34 -12.55 11.85
CA ASP A 76 7.55 -11.75 11.91
C ASP A 76 8.01 -11.35 10.50
N GLY A 77 8.41 -10.09 10.35
CA GLY A 77 8.83 -9.53 9.07
C GLY A 77 7.68 -9.08 8.16
N ILE A 78 6.46 -8.96 8.68
CA ILE A 78 5.30 -8.55 7.89
C ILE A 78 5.35 -7.07 7.53
N LYS A 79 5.07 -6.73 6.26
CA LYS A 79 4.99 -5.35 5.80
C LYS A 79 3.57 -4.85 5.94
N VAL A 80 3.37 -3.81 6.76
CA VAL A 80 2.04 -3.24 7.01
C VAL A 80 1.93 -1.86 6.40
N ALA A 81 0.84 -1.62 5.67
CA ALA A 81 0.49 -0.32 5.14
C ALA A 81 -0.97 0.00 5.47
N LEU A 82 -1.24 1.18 6.03
CA LEU A 82 -2.59 1.75 6.15
C LEU A 82 -3.02 2.25 4.78
N VAL A 83 -4.11 1.79 4.17
CA VAL A 83 -4.51 2.12 2.79
C VAL A 83 -5.88 2.77 2.69
N ARG A 84 -6.13 3.46 1.57
CA ARG A 84 -7.48 3.81 1.09
C ARG A 84 -7.90 2.89 -0.04
N ARG A 85 -9.22 2.74 -0.22
CA ARG A 85 -9.81 1.87 -1.26
C ARG A 85 -9.58 2.40 -2.69
N GLU A 86 -9.37 3.70 -2.83
CA GLU A 86 -9.14 4.36 -4.11
C GLU A 86 -7.67 4.30 -4.50
N ALA A 87 -7.41 3.92 -5.75
CA ALA A 87 -6.08 3.91 -6.33
C ALA A 87 -5.58 5.33 -6.53
N VAL A 88 -4.29 5.54 -6.29
CA VAL A 88 -3.60 6.81 -6.54
C VAL A 88 -2.40 6.60 -7.43
N VAL A 89 -1.93 7.68 -8.03
CA VAL A 89 -0.66 7.76 -8.74
C VAL A 89 0.35 8.50 -7.87
N ARG A 90 1.58 8.01 -7.79
CA ARG A 90 2.67 8.67 -7.06
C ARG A 90 4.00 8.48 -7.76
N THR A 91 4.91 9.41 -7.55
CA THR A 91 6.30 9.25 -7.99
C THR A 91 7.13 8.67 -6.84
N THR A 92 7.85 7.59 -7.11
CA THR A 92 8.80 6.96 -6.19
C THR A 92 10.20 6.98 -6.79
N LYS A 93 11.21 6.60 -6.01
CA LYS A 93 12.57 6.41 -6.53
C LYS A 93 12.65 5.39 -7.68
N ASP A 94 11.72 4.44 -7.71
CA ASP A 94 11.68 3.35 -8.71
C ASP A 94 10.79 3.73 -9.91
N GLY A 95 10.05 4.84 -9.81
CA GLY A 95 9.25 5.43 -10.87
C GLY A 95 7.81 5.77 -10.49
N VAL A 96 6.95 5.96 -11.49
CA VAL A 96 5.56 6.41 -11.30
C VAL A 96 4.66 5.21 -11.02
N THR A 97 4.24 5.05 -9.76
CA THR A 97 3.47 3.91 -9.26
C THR A 97 1.99 4.25 -9.09
N THR A 98 1.12 3.38 -9.62
CA THR A 98 -0.32 3.38 -9.35
C THR A 98 -0.70 2.24 -8.39
N TRP A 99 -1.33 2.56 -7.25
CA TRP A 99 -1.69 1.59 -6.19
C TRP A 99 -2.73 2.18 -5.21
N PRO A 100 -3.60 1.39 -4.54
CA PRO A 100 -3.83 -0.05 -4.72
C PRO A 100 -4.77 -0.38 -5.88
N LEU A 101 -4.42 -1.38 -6.69
CA LEU A 101 -5.26 -1.85 -7.81
C LEU A 101 -5.76 -3.28 -7.56
N GLY A 102 -7.08 -3.49 -7.57
CA GLY A 102 -7.65 -4.83 -7.68
C GLY A 102 -7.28 -5.50 -9.01
N LYS A 103 -7.36 -6.83 -9.11
CA LYS A 103 -6.89 -7.62 -10.27
C LYS A 103 -7.31 -7.04 -11.63
N LYS A 104 -8.62 -6.81 -11.84
CA LYS A 104 -9.15 -6.26 -13.10
C LYS A 104 -8.57 -4.89 -13.45
N ASN A 105 -8.48 -3.99 -12.46
CA ASN A 105 -7.93 -2.66 -12.67
C ASN A 105 -6.42 -2.68 -12.89
N CYS A 106 -5.71 -3.59 -12.21
CA CYS A 106 -4.29 -3.82 -12.44
C CYS A 106 -4.01 -4.21 -13.88
N THR A 107 -4.71 -5.22 -14.41
CA THR A 107 -4.51 -5.69 -15.80
C THR A 107 -4.82 -4.57 -16.79
N LYS A 108 -5.92 -3.82 -16.57
CA LYS A 108 -6.30 -2.70 -17.43
C LYS A 108 -5.24 -1.58 -17.45
N VAL A 109 -4.76 -1.18 -16.28
CA VAL A 109 -3.74 -0.11 -16.16
C VAL A 109 -2.42 -0.60 -16.77
N ALA A 110 -1.97 -1.81 -16.45
CA ALA A 110 -0.74 -2.38 -16.99
C ALA A 110 -0.77 -2.49 -18.52
N ALA A 111 -1.87 -2.97 -19.10
CA ALA A 111 -2.03 -3.05 -20.56
C ALA A 111 -1.95 -1.65 -21.20
N SER A 112 -2.69 -0.68 -20.66
CA SER A 112 -2.69 0.70 -21.19
C SER A 112 -1.32 1.39 -21.08
N VAL A 113 -0.56 1.07 -20.02
CA VAL A 113 0.82 1.55 -19.87
C VAL A 113 1.74 0.90 -20.90
N LEU A 114 1.62 -0.41 -21.11
CA LEU A 114 2.45 -1.17 -22.06
C LEU A 114 2.21 -0.78 -23.53
N GLU A 115 1.07 -0.15 -23.85
CA GLU A 115 0.85 0.47 -25.17
C GLU A 115 1.74 1.69 -25.41
N LYS A 116 2.17 2.37 -24.34
CA LYS A 116 2.94 3.63 -24.38
C LYS A 116 4.38 3.48 -23.93
N HIS A 117 4.68 2.43 -23.17
CA HIS A 117 5.98 2.16 -22.59
C HIS A 117 6.42 0.73 -22.92
N SER A 118 7.72 0.54 -23.16
CA SER A 118 8.29 -0.77 -23.50
C SER A 118 8.27 -1.78 -22.33
N SER A 119 8.11 -1.30 -21.10
CA SER A 119 8.02 -2.14 -19.92
C SER A 119 7.28 -1.44 -18.78
N VAL A 120 6.75 -2.25 -17.87
CA VAL A 120 6.11 -1.81 -16.63
C VAL A 120 6.49 -2.78 -15.52
N GLN A 121 6.64 -2.32 -14.28
CA GLN A 121 6.79 -3.20 -13.14
C GLN A 121 5.43 -3.43 -12.48
N ILE A 122 5.04 -4.70 -12.33
CA ILE A 122 3.83 -5.09 -11.61
C ILE A 122 4.25 -5.78 -10.33
N ASN A 123 3.90 -5.21 -9.18
CA ASN A 123 4.32 -5.70 -7.86
C ASN A 123 5.85 -5.84 -7.70
N GLY A 124 6.63 -5.03 -8.42
CA GLY A 124 8.09 -5.10 -8.47
C GLY A 124 8.66 -6.07 -9.53
N THR A 125 7.81 -6.86 -10.19
CA THR A 125 8.23 -7.73 -11.29
C THR A 125 8.14 -6.99 -12.61
N LEU A 126 9.23 -6.98 -13.39
CA LEU A 126 9.24 -6.37 -14.71
C LEU A 126 8.39 -7.18 -15.70
N VAL A 127 7.51 -6.50 -16.43
CA VAL A 127 6.61 -7.04 -17.44
C VAL A 127 6.76 -6.22 -18.72
N MET A 128 6.97 -6.90 -19.84
CA MET A 128 7.19 -6.26 -21.16
C MET A 128 6.10 -6.58 -22.19
N ARG A 129 5.16 -7.46 -21.86
CA ARG A 129 4.08 -7.88 -22.75
C ARG A 129 2.75 -7.87 -22.01
N ALA A 130 1.70 -7.36 -22.65
CA ALA A 130 0.38 -7.23 -22.03
C ALA A 130 -0.22 -8.57 -21.60
N GLU A 131 0.06 -9.64 -22.36
CA GLU A 131 -0.37 -11.02 -22.06
C GLU A 131 0.14 -11.53 -20.70
N LEU A 132 1.30 -11.04 -20.24
CA LEU A 132 1.89 -11.42 -18.96
C LEU A 132 1.34 -10.59 -17.79
N ALA A 133 0.60 -9.51 -18.07
CA ALA A 133 0.08 -8.62 -17.04
C ALA A 133 -0.97 -9.31 -16.16
N GLU A 134 -1.81 -10.18 -16.72
CA GLU A 134 -2.84 -10.89 -15.95
C GLU A 134 -2.22 -11.81 -14.89
N ALA A 135 -1.19 -12.57 -15.26
CA ALA A 135 -0.45 -13.42 -14.33
C ALA A 135 0.29 -12.62 -13.25
N ALA A 136 0.84 -11.46 -13.61
CA ALA A 136 1.57 -10.60 -12.68
C ALA A 136 0.62 -9.83 -11.72
N CYS A 137 -0.61 -9.55 -12.14
CA CYS A 137 -1.69 -8.95 -11.35
C CYS A 137 -2.39 -9.97 -10.41
N SER A 138 -1.59 -10.78 -9.70
CA SER A 138 -2.07 -11.92 -8.92
C SER A 138 -2.57 -11.56 -7.51
N LYS A 139 -2.26 -10.37 -6.99
CA LYS A 139 -2.57 -9.96 -5.62
C LYS A 139 -3.98 -9.39 -5.48
N SER A 140 -4.51 -9.32 -4.26
CA SER A 140 -5.76 -8.59 -3.97
C SER A 140 -5.58 -7.07 -4.09
N SER A 141 -4.35 -6.58 -3.92
CA SER A 141 -3.93 -5.21 -4.15
C SER A 141 -2.59 -5.20 -4.88
N ASN A 142 -2.59 -4.71 -6.11
CA ASN A 142 -1.45 -4.73 -7.02
C ASN A 142 -0.93 -3.33 -7.27
N ALA A 143 0.39 -3.22 -7.44
CA ALA A 143 1.07 -1.98 -7.82
C ALA A 143 1.50 -2.08 -9.28
N VAL A 144 1.28 -1.01 -10.05
CA VAL A 144 1.79 -0.87 -11.42
C VAL A 144 2.72 0.34 -11.45
N THR A 145 4.00 0.14 -11.67
CA THR A 145 5.03 1.19 -11.73
C THR A 145 5.56 1.33 -13.14
N VAL A 146 5.50 2.53 -13.69
CA VAL A 146 6.26 2.91 -14.89
C VAL A 146 7.67 3.27 -14.43
N PRO A 147 8.71 2.51 -14.84
CA PRO A 147 10.10 2.85 -14.48
C PRO A 147 10.50 4.21 -15.04
N LEU A 148 11.34 4.93 -14.30
CA LEU A 148 11.99 6.16 -14.79
C LEU A 148 13.12 5.85 -15.77
#